data_AF-A0A7X5IAU9-F1
#
_entry.id   AF-A0A7X5IAU9-F1
#
_cell.length_a   1.000
_cell.length_b   1.000
_cell.length_c   1.000
_cell.angle_alpha   90.00
_cell.angle_beta   90.00
_cell.angle_gamma   90.00
#
_symmetry.space_group_name_H-M   'P 1'
#
loop_
_entity.id
_entity.type
_entity.pdbx_description
1 polymer ?
#
loop_
_entity_poly.entity_id
_entity_poly.type
_entity_poly.pdbx_seq_one_letter_code
_entity_poly.pdbx_strand_id
1 'polypeptide(L)'
;CSEKDENGQYYINQATQNRAVNLIKVLIKQYNISIENVLRHYDVTGKICPEPFVRNQVQWLDFKAKLTQQSEGKKEMLYNYMDENMPEWAKPTIQKLIDKGALKGNEKGELMLTDVMLRIFVANDRIGIYDRPPK
;
A
#
# COMPACT_ATOMS: atom_id res chain seq x y z
N CYS A 1 -12.69 4.49 19.12
CA CYS A 1 -12.68 5.60 20.09
C CYS A 1 -11.56 5.36 21.09
N SER A 2 -11.25 6.32 21.98
CA SER A 2 -10.30 6.08 23.07
C SER A 2 -10.91 5.14 24.12
N GLU A 3 -10.08 4.27 24.67
CA GLU A 3 -10.44 3.29 25.72
C GLU A 3 -9.58 3.57 26.96
N LYS A 4 -10.00 3.07 28.14
CA LYS A 4 -9.18 3.14 29.36
C LYS A 4 -8.53 1.78 29.62
N ASP A 5 -7.26 1.79 30.01
CA ASP A 5 -6.59 0.59 30.48
C ASP A 5 -6.99 0.24 31.93
N GLU A 6 -6.41 -0.84 32.46
CA GLU A 6 -6.64 -1.32 33.83
C GLU A 6 -6.25 -0.28 34.91
N ASN A 7 -5.36 0.66 34.56
CA ASN A 7 -4.94 1.77 35.43
C ASN A 7 -5.81 3.02 35.25
N GLY A 8 -6.85 2.96 34.42
CA GLY A 8 -7.75 4.07 34.12
C GLY A 8 -7.18 5.10 33.12
N GLN A 9 -6.02 4.83 32.53
CA GLN A 9 -5.36 5.72 31.58
C GLN A 9 -5.93 5.53 30.18
N TYR A 10 -6.22 6.63 29.49
CA TYR A 10 -6.71 6.55 28.12
C TYR A 10 -5.61 6.09 27.14
N TYR A 11 -5.99 5.24 26.20
CA TYR A 11 -5.19 4.83 25.03
C TYR A 11 -6.07 4.75 23.77
N ILE A 12 -5.43 4.74 22.60
CA ILE A 12 -6.11 4.51 21.31
C ILE A 12 -5.46 3.29 20.66
N ASN A 13 -6.22 2.21 20.50
CA ASN A 13 -5.69 1.00 19.89
C ASN A 13 -5.26 1.22 18.41
N GLN A 14 -4.31 0.41 17.94
CA GLN A 14 -3.72 0.58 16.62
C GLN A 14 -4.74 0.43 15.49
N ALA A 15 -5.73 -0.46 15.64
CA ALA A 15 -6.78 -0.66 14.65
C ALA A 15 -7.64 0.62 14.47
N THR A 16 -7.99 1.30 15.56
CA THR A 16 -8.71 2.57 15.54
C THR A 16 -7.88 3.66 14.87
N GLN A 17 -6.60 3.77 15.22
CA GLN A 17 -5.70 4.73 14.58
C GLN A 17 -5.61 4.48 13.06
N ASN A 18 -5.46 3.23 12.63
CA ASN A 18 -5.35 2.88 11.21
C ASN A 18 -6.64 3.19 10.44
N ARG A 19 -7.81 2.89 11.02
CA ARG A 19 -9.11 3.24 10.43
C ARG A 19 -9.27 4.75 10.29
N ALA A 20 -8.87 5.51 11.32
CA ALA A 20 -8.89 6.97 11.27
C ALA A 20 -7.95 7.52 10.19
N VAL A 21 -6.72 7.00 10.10
CA VAL A 21 -5.75 7.36 9.04
C VAL A 21 -6.34 7.14 7.64
N ASN A 22 -6.95 5.99 7.39
CA ASN A 22 -7.57 5.68 6.10
C ASN A 22 -8.71 6.64 5.76
N LEU A 23 -9.59 6.92 6.73
CA LEU A 23 -10.69 7.86 6.56
C LEU A 23 -10.16 9.27 6.26
N ILE A 24 -9.20 9.75 7.04
CA ILE A 24 -8.61 11.08 6.87
C ILE A 24 -7.93 11.20 5.50
N LYS A 25 -7.22 10.17 5.03
CA LYS A 25 -6.62 10.16 3.67
C LYS A 25 -7.67 10.33 2.57
N VAL A 26 -8.82 9.66 2.69
CA VAL A 26 -9.94 9.81 1.75
C VAL A 26 -10.47 11.24 1.77
N LEU A 27 -10.68 11.82 2.97
CA LEU A 27 -11.19 13.18 3.13
C LEU A 27 -10.21 14.24 2.60
N ILE A 28 -8.92 14.10 2.89
CA ILE A 28 -7.85 14.96 2.36
C ILE A 28 -7.91 14.98 0.83
N LYS A 29 -8.00 13.81 0.20
CA LYS A 29 -8.07 13.69 -1.26
C LYS A 29 -9.37 14.28 -1.83
N GLN A 30 -10.50 14.01 -1.19
CA GLN A 30 -11.82 14.44 -1.68
C GLN A 30 -12.01 15.95 -1.62
N TYR A 31 -11.55 16.57 -0.53
CA TYR A 31 -11.79 17.99 -0.26
C TYR A 31 -10.53 18.86 -0.41
N ASN A 32 -9.44 18.30 -0.91
CA ASN A 32 -8.15 18.99 -1.10
C ASN A 32 -7.66 19.70 0.17
N ILE A 33 -7.76 19.03 1.31
CA ILE A 33 -7.39 19.57 2.62
C ILE A 33 -5.89 19.39 2.84
N SER A 34 -5.17 20.48 3.14
CA SER A 34 -3.75 20.38 3.51
C SER A 34 -3.56 19.62 4.82
N ILE A 35 -2.47 18.85 4.93
CA ILE A 35 -2.15 18.05 6.13
C ILE A 35 -1.96 18.93 7.37
N GLU A 36 -1.52 20.18 7.19
CA GLU A 36 -1.40 21.15 8.28
C GLU A 36 -2.74 21.50 8.95
N ASN A 37 -3.85 21.31 8.23
CA ASN A 37 -5.21 21.52 8.74
C ASN A 37 -5.77 20.29 9.47
N VAL A 38 -4.99 19.22 9.62
CA VAL A 38 -5.34 18.08 10.47
C VAL A 38 -4.88 18.35 11.90
N LEU A 39 -5.81 18.89 12.70
CA LEU A 39 -5.56 19.37 14.06
C LEU A 39 -6.21 18.47 15.11
N ARG A 40 -5.65 18.45 16.32
CA ARG A 40 -6.31 17.88 17.51
C ARG A 40 -7.32 18.88 18.03
N HIS A 41 -8.34 18.41 18.74
CA HIS A 41 -9.27 19.29 19.45
C HIS A 41 -8.54 20.18 20.49
N TYR A 42 -7.45 19.67 21.06
CA TYR A 42 -6.50 20.41 21.90
C TYR A 42 -5.91 21.63 21.19
N ASP A 43 -5.49 21.51 19.92
CA ASP A 43 -4.81 22.59 19.20
C ASP A 43 -5.74 23.78 18.92
N VAL A 44 -7.06 23.54 18.94
CA VAL A 44 -8.09 24.58 18.69
C VAL A 44 -8.70 25.13 19.98
N THR A 45 -8.93 24.27 20.98
CA THR A 45 -9.72 24.63 22.17
C THR A 45 -8.95 24.58 23.48
N GLY A 46 -7.73 24.04 23.49
CA GLY A 46 -6.95 23.76 24.71
C GLY A 46 -7.49 22.59 25.55
N LYS A 47 -8.62 21.98 25.19
CA LYS A 47 -9.14 20.79 25.89
C LYS A 47 -8.20 19.63 25.69
N ILE A 48 -7.89 18.88 26.76
CA ILE A 48 -7.02 17.70 26.72
C ILE A 48 -7.73 16.55 25.98
N CYS A 49 -7.82 16.68 24.66
CA CYS A 49 -8.54 15.77 23.76
C CYS A 49 -7.93 15.81 22.35
N PRO A 50 -7.57 14.66 21.76
CA PRO A 50 -7.55 13.33 22.37
C PRO A 50 -6.39 13.22 23.37
N GLU A 51 -6.70 12.89 24.64
CA GLU A 51 -5.73 12.86 25.74
C GLU A 51 -4.45 12.08 25.41
N PRO A 52 -4.49 10.88 24.78
CA PRO A 52 -3.27 10.11 24.53
C PRO A 52 -2.27 10.82 23.61
N PHE A 53 -2.78 11.58 22.63
CA PHE A 53 -1.96 12.37 21.72
C PHE A 53 -1.53 13.72 22.31
N VAL A 54 -2.16 14.17 23.38
CA VAL A 54 -1.73 15.36 24.14
C VAL A 54 -0.66 14.97 25.15
N ARG A 55 -0.87 13.87 25.90
CA ARG A 55 0.08 13.33 26.87
C ARG A 55 1.36 12.82 26.21
N ASN A 56 1.25 12.18 25.04
CA ASN A 56 2.40 11.68 24.30
C ASN A 56 2.47 12.33 22.91
N GLN A 57 3.32 13.35 22.80
CA GLN A 57 3.55 14.09 21.56
C GLN A 57 4.15 13.20 20.45
N VAL A 58 4.95 12.19 20.79
CA VAL A 58 5.53 11.26 19.81
C VAL A 58 4.43 10.46 19.11
N GLN A 59 3.45 9.96 19.86
CA GLN A 59 2.30 9.26 19.27
C GLN A 59 1.50 10.15 18.29
N TRP A 60 1.38 11.45 18.58
CA TRP A 60 0.76 12.40 17.67
C TRP A 60 1.58 12.61 16.39
N LEU A 61 2.89 12.77 16.52
CA LEU A 61 3.79 12.92 15.39
C LEU A 61 3.79 11.66 14.50
N ASP A 62 3.82 10.47 15.10
CA ASP A 62 3.71 9.20 14.39
C ASP A 62 2.37 9.07 13.66
N PHE A 63 1.28 9.50 14.30
CA PHE A 63 -0.03 9.53 13.66
C PHE A 63 -0.06 10.47 12.44
N LYS A 64 0.48 11.69 12.56
CA LYS A 64 0.59 12.61 11.42
C LYS A 64 1.53 12.09 10.33
N ALA A 65 2.62 11.42 10.70
CA ALA A 65 3.51 10.78 9.74
C ALA A 65 2.80 9.69 8.92
N LYS A 66 1.87 8.93 9.53
CA LYS A 66 1.05 7.95 8.79
C LYS A 66 0.10 8.60 7.76
N LEU A 67 -0.24 9.88 7.92
CA LEU A 67 -1.06 10.64 6.97
C LEU A 67 -0.22 11.15 5.78
N THR A 68 1.03 11.57 6.02
CA THR A 68 1.96 12.06 4.99
C THR A 68 2.61 10.93 4.22
N GLN A 69 2.82 9.78 4.87
CA GLN A 69 3.12 8.55 4.18
C GLN A 69 1.93 8.31 3.25
N GLN A 70 2.12 8.60 1.96
CA GLN A 70 1.34 7.94 0.91
C GLN A 70 1.28 6.50 1.36
N SER A 71 0.08 5.93 1.43
CA SER A 71 -0.01 4.49 1.53
C SER A 71 0.91 3.97 0.44
N GLU A 72 2.07 3.45 0.82
CA GLU A 72 2.74 2.41 0.07
C GLU A 72 1.68 1.30 0.08
N GLY A 73 0.66 1.43 -0.78
CA GLY A 73 0.00 0.27 -1.35
C GLY A 73 1.19 -0.52 -1.84
N LYS A 74 1.48 -1.62 -1.12
CA LYS A 74 2.61 -2.53 -1.26
C LYS A 74 3.54 -2.06 -2.37
N LYS A 75 4.75 -1.54 -2.08
CA LYS A 75 5.76 -1.27 -3.14
C LYS A 75 5.69 -2.45 -4.11
N GLU A 76 5.06 -2.21 -5.25
CA GLU A 76 4.64 -3.31 -6.09
C GLU A 76 5.94 -3.75 -6.73
N MET A 77 6.45 -4.90 -6.31
CA MET A 77 7.72 -5.37 -6.83
C MET A 77 7.58 -5.51 -8.34
N LEU A 78 8.36 -4.72 -9.06
CA LEU A 78 8.41 -4.74 -10.52
C LEU A 78 9.46 -5.75 -10.96
N TYR A 79 9.02 -6.75 -11.69
CA TYR A 79 9.86 -7.76 -12.32
C TYR A 79 10.19 -7.31 -13.73
N ASN A 80 11.24 -6.48 -13.86
CA ASN A 80 11.64 -5.89 -15.14
C ASN A 80 12.42 -6.86 -16.02
N TYR A 81 13.11 -7.84 -15.45
CA TYR A 81 14.01 -8.74 -16.17
C TYR A 81 13.83 -10.20 -15.72
N MET A 82 14.28 -11.14 -16.58
CA MET A 82 14.31 -12.58 -16.30
C MET A 82 15.51 -12.97 -15.42
N ASP A 83 15.64 -12.34 -14.25
CA ASP A 83 16.79 -12.48 -13.35
C ASP A 83 16.41 -13.18 -12.02
N GLU A 84 17.28 -13.09 -11.02
CA GLU A 84 17.08 -13.64 -9.68
C GLU A 84 15.91 -13.01 -8.92
N ASN A 85 15.47 -11.80 -9.31
CA ASN A 85 14.33 -11.14 -8.67
C ASN A 85 13.01 -11.79 -9.11
N MET A 86 12.95 -12.41 -10.29
CA MET A 86 11.73 -13.08 -10.75
C MET A 86 11.54 -14.42 -10.04
N PRO A 87 10.35 -14.71 -9.47
CA PRO A 87 10.10 -15.99 -8.82
C PRO A 87 10.19 -17.17 -9.80
N GLU A 88 10.84 -18.25 -9.38
CA GLU A 88 11.03 -19.47 -10.19
C GLU A 88 9.72 -20.06 -10.74
N TRP A 89 8.62 -19.93 -9.98
CA TRP A 89 7.32 -20.43 -10.42
C TRP A 89 6.74 -19.65 -11.61
N ALA A 90 7.21 -18.42 -11.88
CA ALA A 90 6.72 -17.56 -12.95
C ALA A 90 7.61 -17.62 -14.20
N LYS A 91 8.93 -17.85 -14.04
CA LYS A 91 9.91 -17.80 -15.13
C LYS A 91 9.51 -18.62 -16.37
N PRO A 92 9.06 -19.89 -16.27
CA PRO A 92 8.73 -20.68 -17.46
C PRO A 92 7.60 -20.07 -18.30
N THR A 93 6.57 -19.53 -17.64
CA THR A 93 5.44 -18.90 -18.32
C THR A 93 5.82 -17.56 -18.95
N ILE A 94 6.60 -16.74 -18.25
CA ILE A 94 7.05 -15.45 -18.80
C ILE A 94 7.98 -15.66 -19.99
N GLN A 95 8.90 -16.62 -19.90
CA GLN A 95 9.77 -16.99 -21.02
C GLN A 95 8.93 -17.46 -22.23
N LYS A 96 7.94 -18.35 -22.02
CA LYS A 96 7.02 -18.80 -23.08
C LYS A 96 6.32 -17.62 -23.77
N LEU A 97 5.88 -16.61 -23.01
CA LEU A 97 5.20 -15.43 -23.56
C LEU A 97 6.15 -14.51 -24.34
N ILE A 98 7.40 -14.37 -23.90
CA ILE A 98 8.45 -13.63 -24.62
C ILE A 98 8.81 -14.34 -25.93
N ASP A 99 9.03 -15.66 -25.89
CA ASP A 99 9.39 -16.46 -27.06
C ASP A 99 8.29 -16.43 -28.13
N LYS A 100 7.03 -16.34 -27.72
CA LYS A 100 5.87 -16.16 -28.61
C LYS A 100 5.69 -14.72 -29.09
N GLY A 101 6.46 -13.75 -28.59
CA GLY A 101 6.29 -12.33 -28.86
C GLY A 101 5.02 -11.70 -28.26
N ALA A 102 4.29 -12.43 -27.42
CA ALA A 102 3.07 -11.95 -26.77
C ALA A 102 3.36 -10.97 -25.63
N LEU A 103 4.58 -11.04 -25.06
CA LEU A 103 5.06 -10.13 -24.04
C LEU A 103 6.38 -9.50 -24.51
N LYS A 104 6.44 -8.17 -24.53
CA LYS A 104 7.63 -7.39 -24.91
C LYS A 104 7.83 -6.27 -23.90
N GLY A 105 9.09 -6.03 -23.54
CA GLY A 105 9.45 -4.90 -22.69
C GLY A 105 9.31 -3.55 -23.39
N ASN A 106 9.48 -2.47 -22.61
CA ASN A 106 9.53 -1.10 -23.11
C ASN A 106 10.81 -0.83 -23.95
N GLU A 107 11.05 0.43 -24.31
CA GLU A 107 12.24 0.85 -25.07
C GLU A 107 13.57 0.48 -24.41
N LYS A 108 13.58 0.28 -23.09
CA LYS A 108 14.75 -0.14 -22.29
C LYS A 108 14.79 -1.65 -22.04
N GLY A 109 13.84 -2.42 -22.59
CA GLY A 109 13.71 -3.87 -22.38
C GLY A 109 13.08 -4.26 -21.04
N GLU A 110 12.49 -3.34 -20.28
CA GLU A 110 11.85 -3.64 -18.99
C GLU A 110 10.45 -4.21 -19.19
N LEU A 111 10.17 -5.36 -18.59
CA LEU A 111 8.86 -6.05 -18.69
C LEU A 111 7.75 -5.38 -17.85
N MET A 112 8.10 -4.59 -16.82
CA MET A 112 7.16 -3.86 -15.97
C MET A 112 6.09 -4.74 -15.31
N LEU A 113 6.42 -6.00 -14.99
CA LEU A 113 5.45 -6.96 -14.45
C LEU A 113 5.30 -6.82 -12.95
N THR A 114 4.08 -7.00 -12.46
CA THR A 114 3.77 -7.06 -11.03
C THR A 114 3.48 -8.49 -10.58
N ASP A 115 3.53 -8.76 -9.27
CA ASP A 115 3.19 -10.10 -8.72
C ASP A 115 1.80 -10.58 -9.15
N VAL A 116 0.83 -9.65 -9.24
CA VAL A 116 -0.53 -9.95 -9.70
C VAL A 116 -0.51 -10.38 -11.17
N MET A 117 0.24 -9.70 -12.03
CA MET A 117 0.39 -10.09 -13.45
C MET A 117 1.02 -11.47 -13.58
N LEU A 118 2.09 -11.76 -12.84
CA LEU A 118 2.73 -13.08 -12.83
C LEU A 118 1.73 -14.18 -12.47
N ARG A 119 0.92 -13.97 -11.42
CA ARG A 119 -0.12 -14.95 -11.01
C ARG A 119 -1.17 -15.18 -12.09
N ILE A 120 -1.64 -14.11 -12.73
CA ILE A 120 -2.63 -14.21 -13.81
C ILE A 120 -2.04 -14.96 -15.00
N PHE A 121 -0.82 -14.62 -15.43
CA PHE A 121 -0.19 -15.29 -16.56
C PHE A 121 0.06 -16.77 -16.28
N VAL A 122 0.58 -17.13 -15.11
CA VAL A 122 0.79 -18.53 -14.74
C VAL A 122 -0.53 -19.29 -14.62
N ALA A 123 -1.58 -18.68 -14.06
CA ALA A 123 -2.90 -19.30 -14.01
C ALA A 123 -3.44 -19.61 -15.42
N ASN A 124 -3.33 -18.64 -16.34
CA ASN A 124 -3.75 -18.80 -17.74
C ASN A 124 -2.94 -19.87 -18.47
N ASP A 125 -1.63 -19.92 -18.23
CA ASP A 125 -0.74 -20.92 -18.83
C ASP A 125 -1.08 -22.33 -18.37
N ARG A 126 -1.36 -22.50 -17.07
CA ARG A 126 -1.75 -23.79 -16.49
C ARG A 126 -3.06 -24.34 -17.03
N ILE A 127 -3.98 -23.48 -17.47
CA ILE A 127 -5.22 -23.90 -18.13
C ILE A 127 -5.09 -23.98 -19.66
N GLY A 128 -3.87 -23.86 -20.19
CA GLY A 128 -3.54 -24.09 -21.60
C GLY A 128 -3.91 -22.95 -22.55
N ILE A 129 -4.18 -21.73 -22.05
CA ILE A 129 -4.56 -20.59 -22.90
C ILE A 129 -3.46 -20.26 -23.92
N TYR A 130 -2.20 -20.41 -23.53
CA TYR A 130 -1.05 -19.99 -24.34
C TYR A 130 -0.48 -21.08 -25.23
N ASP A 131 -1.04 -22.30 -25.23
CA ASP A 131 -0.48 -23.39 -26.03
C ASP A 131 -0.86 -23.27 -27.52
N ARG A 132 -1.79 -22.38 -27.86
CA ARG A 132 -2.13 -22.08 -29.25
C ARG A 132 -0.97 -21.38 -29.97
N PRO A 133 -0.71 -21.71 -31.24
CA PRO A 133 0.27 -20.99 -32.05
C PRO A 133 -0.17 -19.53 -32.25
N PRO A 134 0.79 -18.58 -32.37
CA PRO A 134 0.47 -17.22 -32.76
C PRO A 134 -0.25 -17.22 -34.12
N LYS A 135 -1.29 -16.40 -34.25
CA LYS A 135 -2.01 -16.20 -35.51
C LYS A 135 -1.19 -15.37 -36.48
#